data_AF-A0A0F3ND04-F1
#
_entry.id   AF-A0A0F3ND04-F1
#
_cell.length_a   1.000
_cell.length_b   1.000
_cell.length_c   1.000
_cell.angle_alpha   90.00
_cell.angle_beta   90.00
_cell.angle_gamma   90.00
#
_symmetry.space_group_name_H-M   'P 1'
#
loop_
_entity.id
_entity.type
_entity.pdbx_description
1 polymer ?
#
loop_
_entity_poly.entity_id
_entity_poly.type
_entity_poly.pdbx_seq_one_letter_code
_entity_poly.pdbx_strand_id
1 'polypeptide(L)'
;MKGDADFPQCGFSSVVVSILKKMNVKFKSINVLEDLELREAIKEFTNWPTIPQLYVKGEFIGGCDIVKEMYHSGELQELLSKNNLMVAQ
;
A
#
# COMPACT_ATOMS: atom_id res chain seq x y z
N MET A 1 3.03 6.01 2.97
CA MET A 1 1.99 6.75 2.21
C MET A 1 2.02 8.22 2.62
N LYS A 2 1.30 9.11 1.93
CA LYS A 2 1.20 10.54 2.30
C LYS A 2 -0.08 10.78 3.12
N GLY A 3 0.06 11.14 4.38
CA GLY A 3 -1.01 11.07 5.39
C GLY A 3 -1.14 9.66 5.98
N ASP A 4 -2.29 9.36 6.58
CA ASP A 4 -2.62 8.08 7.21
C ASP A 4 -3.88 7.44 6.58
N ALA A 5 -4.22 6.23 7.01
CA ALA A 5 -5.33 5.44 6.44
C ALA A 5 -6.71 6.09 6.61
N ASP A 6 -6.87 6.96 7.59
CA ASP A 6 -8.13 7.66 7.87
C ASP A 6 -8.17 9.02 7.16
N PHE A 7 -7.03 9.71 7.11
CA PHE A 7 -6.86 11.01 6.46
C PHE A 7 -5.73 11.00 5.42
N PRO A 8 -5.90 10.35 4.25
CA PRO A 8 -4.90 10.37 3.20
C PRO A 8 -4.76 11.77 2.58
N GLN A 9 -3.53 12.27 2.47
CA GLN A 9 -3.21 13.62 1.97
C GLN A 9 -2.73 13.63 0.51
N CYS A 10 -2.94 12.54 -0.22
CA CYS A 10 -2.58 12.42 -1.63
C CYS A 10 -3.55 11.47 -2.34
N GLY A 11 -4.01 11.83 -3.54
CA GLY A 11 -4.94 11.01 -4.32
C GLY A 11 -4.47 9.58 -4.55
N PHE A 12 -3.18 9.37 -4.86
CA PHE A 12 -2.62 8.03 -5.01
C PHE A 12 -2.64 7.22 -3.71
N SER A 13 -2.36 7.87 -2.57
CA SER A 13 -2.44 7.24 -1.25
C SER A 13 -3.88 6.85 -0.91
N SER A 14 -4.84 7.73 -1.23
CA SER A 14 -6.28 7.47 -1.05
C SER A 14 -6.76 6.27 -1.87
N VAL A 15 -6.28 6.10 -3.11
CA VAL A 15 -6.64 4.94 -3.94
C VAL A 15 -6.15 3.63 -3.32
N VAL A 16 -4.88 3.54 -2.90
CA VAL A 16 -4.34 2.32 -2.28
C VAL A 16 -5.10 1.96 -1.00
N VAL A 17 -5.37 2.94 -0.14
CA VAL A 17 -6.19 2.76 1.08
C VAL A 17 -7.58 2.24 0.72
N SER A 18 -8.23 2.83 -0.28
CA SER A 18 -9.58 2.45 -0.70
C SER A 18 -9.63 1.01 -1.22
N ILE A 19 -8.62 0.58 -1.97
CA ILE A 19 -8.50 -0.81 -2.45
C ILE A 19 -8.38 -1.77 -1.27
N LEU A 20 -7.44 -1.53 -0.34
CA LEU A 20 -7.23 -2.42 0.80
C LEU A 20 -8.46 -2.49 1.72
N LYS A 21 -9.15 -1.35 1.92
CA LYS A 21 -10.43 -1.29 2.66
C LYS A 21 -11.53 -2.10 1.97
N LYS A 22 -11.68 -1.98 0.63
CA LYS A 22 -12.65 -2.79 -0.15
C LYS A 22 -12.38 -4.29 -0.08
N MET A 23 -11.11 -4.67 0.00
CA MET A 23 -10.68 -6.06 0.15
C MET A 23 -10.78 -6.57 1.60
N ASN A 24 -11.29 -5.75 2.53
CA ASN A 24 -11.45 -6.11 3.95
C ASN A 24 -10.15 -6.62 4.60
N VAL A 25 -9.03 -5.97 4.27
CA VAL A 25 -7.69 -6.33 4.78
C VAL A 25 -7.33 -5.41 5.93
N LYS A 26 -6.78 -5.98 7.01
CA LYS A 26 -6.16 -5.19 8.08
C LYS A 26 -4.75 -4.79 7.66
N PHE A 27 -4.46 -3.49 7.66
CA PHE A 27 -3.14 -2.96 7.30
C PHE A 27 -2.72 -1.83 8.23
N LYS A 28 -1.41 -1.57 8.27
CA LYS A 28 -0.83 -0.42 8.95
C LYS A 28 -0.43 0.62 7.90
N SER A 29 -0.78 1.88 8.13
CA SER A 29 -0.26 3.01 7.36
C SER A 29 0.91 3.67 8.08
N ILE A 30 1.94 4.04 7.32
CA ILE A 30 3.05 4.88 7.81
C ILE A 30 3.03 6.20 7.02
N ASN A 31 2.92 7.32 7.73
CA ASN A 31 2.88 8.65 7.15
C ASN A 31 4.31 9.18 6.92
N VAL A 32 4.76 9.22 5.66
CA VAL A 32 6.11 9.70 5.31
C VAL A 32 6.20 11.23 5.23
N LEU A 33 5.10 11.95 5.50
CA LEU A 33 5.14 13.41 5.58
C LEU A 33 5.63 13.90 6.94
N GLU A 34 5.52 13.06 7.98
CA GLU A 34 6.01 13.36 9.33
C GLU A 34 7.50 13.04 9.51
N ASP A 35 8.07 12.23 8.61
CA ASP A 35 9.46 11.79 8.65
C ASP A 35 10.07 11.83 7.24
N LEU A 36 10.88 12.87 7.00
CA LEU A 36 11.57 13.07 5.72
C LEU A 36 12.70 12.08 5.50
N GLU A 37 13.36 11.61 6.57
CA GLU A 37 14.45 10.64 6.47
C GLU A 37 13.88 9.29 6.03
N LEU A 38 12.79 8.84 6.67
CA LEU A 38 12.05 7.66 6.26
C LEU A 38 11.54 7.77 4.81
N ARG A 39 11.09 8.95 4.41
CA ARG A 39 10.58 9.20 3.05
C ARG A 39 11.64 8.96 1.98
N GLU A 40 12.87 9.39 2.21
CA GLU A 40 13.94 9.17 1.24
C GLU A 40 14.50 7.74 1.36
N ALA A 41 14.72 7.26 2.58
CA ALA A 41 15.23 5.91 2.84
C ALA A 41 14.35 4.82 2.20
N ILE A 42 13.02 4.94 2.25
CA ILE A 42 12.13 3.92 1.68
C ILE A 42 12.19 3.87 0.14
N LYS A 43 12.49 5.00 -0.52
CA LYS A 43 12.66 5.03 -1.97
C LYS A 43 13.96 4.36 -2.38
N GLU A 44 15.03 4.64 -1.65
CA GLU A 44 16.33 4.01 -1.87
C GLU A 44 16.28 2.50 -1.61
N PHE A 45 15.66 2.09 -0.50
CA PHE A 45 15.53 0.69 -0.10
C PHE A 45 14.84 -0.17 -1.17
N THR A 46 13.81 0.37 -1.82
CA THR A 46 13.06 -0.33 -2.88
C THR A 46 13.55 -0.04 -4.29
N ASN A 47 14.52 0.87 -4.44
CA ASN A 47 14.85 1.49 -5.72
C ASN A 47 13.58 2.00 -6.46
N TRP A 48 12.62 2.57 -5.71
CA TRP A 48 11.33 3.02 -6.23
C TRP A 48 11.04 4.49 -5.87
N PRO A 49 10.89 5.39 -6.86
CA PRO A 49 10.92 6.82 -6.60
C PRO A 49 9.61 7.41 -6.04
N THR A 50 8.50 6.67 -6.06
CA THR A 50 7.16 7.20 -5.77
C THR A 50 6.53 6.66 -4.49
N ILE A 51 5.58 7.44 -3.96
CA ILE A 51 4.76 7.12 -2.78
C ILE A 51 3.29 7.29 -3.21
N PRO A 52 2.36 6.40 -2.81
CA PRO A 52 2.49 5.31 -1.83
C PRO A 52 3.27 4.09 -2.33
N GLN A 53 3.77 3.29 -1.39
CA GLN A 53 4.32 1.96 -1.60
C GLN A 53 3.54 0.96 -0.75
N LEU A 54 3.23 -0.22 -1.31
CA LEU A 54 2.59 -1.33 -0.61
C LEU A 54 3.61 -2.42 -0.29
N TYR A 55 3.55 -2.94 0.94
CA TYR A 55 4.33 -4.09 1.38
C TYR A 55 3.40 -5.18 1.93
N VAL A 56 3.68 -6.43 1.59
CA VAL A 56 2.95 -7.60 2.09
C VAL A 56 3.98 -8.53 2.72
N LYS A 57 3.80 -8.87 4.01
CA LYS A 57 4.74 -9.72 4.77
C LYS A 57 6.22 -9.27 4.70
N GLY A 58 6.46 -7.97 4.54
CA GLY A 58 7.81 -7.40 4.43
C GLY A 58 8.35 -7.31 3.00
N GLU A 59 7.64 -7.87 2.03
CA GLU A 59 8.02 -7.79 0.62
C GLU A 59 7.39 -6.58 -0.06
N PHE A 60 8.18 -5.87 -0.86
CA PHE A 60 7.71 -4.74 -1.65
C PHE A 60 6.87 -5.24 -2.83
N ILE A 61 5.62 -4.76 -2.93
CA ILE A 61 4.69 -5.15 -3.98
C ILE A 61 4.68 -4.12 -5.12
N GLY A 62 4.68 -2.83 -4.78
CA GLY A 62 4.66 -1.78 -5.79
C GLY A 62 4.09 -0.45 -5.33
N GLY A 63 4.09 0.50 -6.27
CA GLY A 63 3.43 1.79 -6.14
C GLY A 63 1.93 1.74 -6.44
N CYS A 64 1.28 2.90 -6.46
CA CYS A 64 -0.17 3.01 -6.64
C CYS A 64 -0.70 2.32 -7.91
N ASP A 65 -0.02 2.47 -9.04
CA ASP A 65 -0.55 1.98 -10.32
C ASP A 65 -0.43 0.46 -10.44
N ILE A 66 0.66 -0.14 -9.94
CA ILE A 66 0.82 -1.60 -9.80
C ILE A 66 -0.29 -2.16 -8.89
N VAL A 67 -0.52 -1.53 -7.73
CA VAL A 67 -1.58 -1.98 -6.81
C VAL A 67 -2.96 -1.90 -7.46
N LYS A 68 -3.24 -0.84 -8.23
CA LYS A 68 -4.49 -0.76 -8.99
C LYS A 68 -4.58 -1.86 -10.04
N GLU A 69 -3.53 -2.12 -10.80
CA GLU A 69 -3.50 -3.16 -11.83
C GLU A 69 -3.74 -4.54 -11.24
N MET A 70 -2.99 -4.91 -10.19
CA MET A 70 -3.16 -6.17 -9.46
C MET A 70 -4.57 -6.32 -8.87
N TYR A 71 -5.19 -5.22 -8.45
CA TYR A 71 -6.58 -5.24 -7.99
C TYR A 71 -7.57 -5.54 -9.13
N HIS A 72 -7.39 -4.93 -10.30
CA HIS A 72 -8.25 -5.17 -11.46
C HIS A 72 -8.06 -6.56 -12.05
N SER A 73 -6.84 -7.10 -12.06
CA SER A 73 -6.54 -8.45 -12.55
C SER A 73 -6.95 -9.55 -11.57
N GLY A 74 -7.18 -9.20 -10.29
CA GLY A 74 -7.46 -10.16 -9.22
C GLY A 74 -6.20 -10.75 -8.56
N GLU A 75 -5.01 -10.46 -9.08
CA GLU A 75 -3.73 -10.93 -8.52
C GLU A 75 -3.53 -10.45 -7.08
N LEU A 76 -3.98 -9.24 -6.73
CA LEU A 76 -3.88 -8.73 -5.37
C LEU A 76 -4.73 -9.56 -4.41
N GLN A 77 -5.93 -9.97 -4.83
CA GLN A 77 -6.83 -10.80 -4.03
C GLN A 77 -6.20 -12.17 -3.79
N GLU A 78 -5.64 -12.78 -4.83
CA GLU A 78 -4.95 -14.05 -4.74
C GLU A 78 -3.73 -13.96 -3.80
N LEU A 79 -2.91 -12.91 -3.94
CA LEU A 79 -1.76 -12.66 -3.09
C LEU A 79 -2.16 -12.56 -1.61
N LEU A 80 -3.17 -11.75 -1.29
CA LEU A 80 -3.62 -11.54 0.09
C LEU A 80 -4.30 -12.79 0.68
N SER A 81 -5.03 -13.55 -0.14
CA SER A 81 -5.65 -14.81 0.26
C SER A 81 -4.60 -15.88 0.57
N LYS A 82 -3.60 -16.06 -0.31
CA LYS A 82 -2.48 -17.00 -0.09
C LYS A 82 -1.72 -16.69 1.21
N ASN A 83 -1.66 -15.42 1.60
CA ASN A 83 -0.99 -14.97 2.82
C ASN A 83 -1.91 -14.92 4.06
N ASN A 84 -3.17 -15.36 3.94
CA ASN A 84 -4.19 -15.34 5.00
C ASN A 84 -4.38 -13.93 5.62
N LEU A 85 -4.38 -12.90 4.77
CA LEU A 85 -4.48 -11.49 5.19
C LEU A 85 -5.88 -10.90 5.03
N MET A 86 -6.75 -11.61 4.32
CA MET A 86 -8.15 -11.23 4.15
C MET A 86 -8.97 -11.67 5.36
N VAL A 87 -9.82 -10.78 5.87
CA VAL A 87 -10.74 -11.13 6.95
C VAL A 87 -11.99 -11.76 6.34
N ALA A 88 -12.37 -12.94 6.85
CA ALA A 88 -13.62 -13.60 6.49
C ALA A 88 -14.80 -12.63 6.69
N GLN A 89 -15.70 -12.55 5.71
CA GLN A 89 -16.89 -11.71 5.76
C GLN A 89 -17.86 -12.16 6.84
#